data_AF-A0A842VRG5-F1
#
_entry.id   AF-A0A842VRG5-F1
#
_cell.length_a   1.000
_cell.length_b   1.000
_cell.length_c   1.000
_cell.angle_alpha   90.00
_cell.angle_beta   90.00
_cell.angle_gamma   90.00
#
_symmetry.space_group_name_H-M   'P 1'
#
loop_
_entity.id
_entity.type
_entity.pdbx_description
1 polymer ?
#
loop_
_entity_poly.entity_id
_entity_poly.type
_entity_poly.pdbx_seq_one_letter_code
_entity_poly.pdbx_strand_id
1 'polypeptide(L)'
;MIILGVICYTPYARSVKYELNLARGTEVRVIEYLDEDEWEETIGNSITPKDWFGGDAERENAKSKFTLRSTDEVKYTTYDIWYLLFVEYIPLEVQHFLLTGLNQTIFTEEYINTRFDTEYSAWEGIYSEWDFTTETFDDEADEKEQIMTILKDPEDYEEILNIYNEWVVDTNETLQVYNLTIPTVSQEEIFWSIVKNSLGIACPVEEYLEELIDTFQIDNIEVQENKLIFEKEGKKEYIVEIYFDDQGFRTSFIIKNKNSVIVYKIAGDYSTEILLGILSIVLICGFVGIIVLTIKRRKRIREI
;
A
#
# COMPACT_ATOMS: atom_id res chain seq x y z
N MET A 1 -30.30 -52.95 2.55
CA MET A 1 -28.86 -52.71 2.39
C MET A 1 -28.70 -51.89 1.12
N ILE A 2 -28.50 -50.58 1.26
CA ILE A 2 -28.28 -49.64 0.16
C ILE A 2 -26.95 -48.95 0.50
N ILE A 3 -25.93 -49.21 -0.32
CA ILE A 3 -24.63 -48.55 -0.21
C ILE A 3 -24.77 -47.24 -0.98
N LEU A 4 -24.90 -46.13 -0.26
CA LEU A 4 -24.79 -44.78 -0.81
C LEU A 4 -23.30 -44.46 -0.92
N GLY A 5 -22.76 -44.61 -2.13
CA GLY A 5 -21.44 -44.11 -2.48
C GLY A 5 -21.46 -42.59 -2.48
N VAL A 6 -20.86 -41.99 -1.46
CA VAL A 6 -20.51 -40.57 -1.48
C VAL A 6 -19.35 -40.43 -2.44
N ILE A 7 -19.63 -39.92 -3.64
CA ILE A 7 -18.60 -39.40 -4.53
C ILE A 7 -18.16 -38.08 -3.88
N CYS A 8 -17.04 -38.12 -3.15
CA CYS A 8 -16.37 -36.91 -2.71
C CYS A 8 -15.85 -36.20 -3.95
N TYR A 9 -16.60 -35.18 -4.40
CA TYR A 9 -16.10 -34.17 -5.30
C TYR A 9 -15.02 -33.42 -4.52
N THR A 10 -13.75 -33.74 -4.74
CA THR A 10 -12.67 -32.82 -4.34
C THR A 10 -12.76 -31.66 -5.33
N PRO A 11 -13.21 -30.46 -4.93
CA PRO A 11 -12.97 -29.30 -5.79
C PRO A 11 -11.46 -29.27 -6.04
N TYR A 12 -11.09 -29.19 -7.32
CA TYR A 12 -9.73 -28.94 -7.75
C TYR A 12 -9.34 -27.59 -7.14
N ALA A 13 -8.72 -27.61 -5.96
CA ALA A 13 -8.21 -26.41 -5.33
C ALA A 13 -7.11 -25.91 -6.28
N ARG A 14 -7.41 -24.85 -7.03
CA ARG A 14 -6.39 -24.09 -7.74
C ARG A 14 -5.42 -23.65 -6.65
N SER A 15 -4.17 -24.13 -6.70
CA SER A 15 -3.14 -23.62 -5.80
C SER A 15 -3.02 -22.14 -6.08
N VAL A 16 -3.43 -21.30 -5.14
CA VAL A 16 -3.17 -19.86 -5.23
C VAL A 16 -1.66 -19.73 -5.01
N LYS A 17 -0.94 -19.16 -5.99
CA LYS A 17 0.52 -19.00 -5.94
C LYS A 17 0.92 -18.05 -4.81
N TYR A 18 0.09 -17.03 -4.59
CA TYR A 18 0.30 -15.95 -3.64
C TYR A 18 -0.89 -15.75 -2.73
N GLU A 19 -0.66 -15.21 -1.55
CA GLU A 19 -1.71 -14.87 -0.60
C GLU A 19 -1.43 -13.56 0.14
N LEU A 20 -2.50 -12.89 0.57
CA LEU A 20 -2.39 -11.77 1.48
C LEU A 20 -2.40 -12.27 2.93
N ASN A 21 -1.29 -12.11 3.63
CA ASN A 21 -1.16 -12.49 5.05
C ASN A 21 -1.16 -11.28 6.00
N LEU A 22 -1.73 -10.15 5.58
CA LEU A 22 -1.78 -8.94 6.38
C LEU A 22 -2.88 -9.04 7.44
N ALA A 23 -2.47 -9.21 8.70
CA ALA A 23 -3.36 -9.19 9.84
C ALA A 23 -3.81 -7.76 10.17
N ARG A 24 -4.98 -7.60 10.81
CA ARG A 24 -5.41 -6.29 11.34
C ARG A 24 -4.56 -5.91 12.55
N GLY A 25 -4.30 -4.63 12.73
CA GLY A 25 -3.38 -4.16 13.76
C GLY A 25 -2.89 -2.75 13.50
N THR A 26 -1.95 -2.31 14.33
CA THR A 26 -1.39 -0.96 14.30
C THR A 26 0.12 -1.04 14.27
N GLU A 27 0.72 -0.26 13.38
CA GLU A 27 2.16 -0.03 13.35
C GLU A 27 2.45 1.42 13.75
N VAL A 28 3.54 1.61 14.48
CA VAL A 28 4.13 2.94 14.67
C VAL A 28 5.48 2.92 13.98
N ARG A 29 5.68 3.84 13.06
CA ARG A 29 6.94 4.05 12.35
C ARG A 29 7.66 5.23 12.96
N VAL A 30 8.98 5.17 12.96
CA VAL A 30 9.85 6.20 13.51
C VAL A 30 10.95 6.50 12.51
N ILE A 31 11.26 7.78 12.36
CA ILE A 31 12.48 8.21 11.66
C ILE A 31 13.64 8.01 12.62
N GLU A 32 14.36 6.92 12.44
CA GLU A 32 15.48 6.54 13.30
C GLU A 32 16.76 7.32 12.99
N TYR A 33 16.89 7.80 11.74
CA TYR A 33 18.08 8.50 11.29
C TYR A 33 17.77 9.43 10.10
N LEU A 34 18.32 10.64 10.12
CA LEU A 34 18.33 11.56 8.99
C LEU A 34 19.63 12.38 9.01
N ASP A 35 20.39 12.30 7.91
CA ASP A 35 21.51 13.20 7.62
C ASP A 35 21.09 14.16 6.50
N GLU A 36 20.68 15.38 6.89
CA GLU A 36 20.17 16.40 5.96
C GLU A 36 21.24 16.83 4.93
N ASP A 37 22.50 16.95 5.36
CA ASP A 37 23.60 17.37 4.48
C ASP A 37 23.85 16.28 3.42
N GLU A 38 23.91 15.01 3.84
CA GLU A 38 24.09 13.89 2.91
C GLU A 38 22.86 13.67 2.01
N TRP A 39 21.64 13.97 2.50
CA TRP A 39 20.43 13.97 1.68
C TRP A 39 20.52 14.99 0.55
N GLU A 40 20.85 16.24 0.88
CA GLU A 40 21.02 17.30 -0.10
C GLU A 40 22.15 16.98 -1.09
N GLU A 41 23.24 16.37 -0.64
CA GLU A 41 24.37 16.00 -1.49
C GLU A 41 24.07 14.81 -2.42
N THR A 42 23.24 13.88 -1.97
CA THR A 42 22.93 12.62 -2.66
C THR A 42 21.66 12.71 -3.51
N ILE A 43 20.54 13.09 -2.91
CA ILE A 43 19.22 13.15 -3.57
C ILE A 43 19.02 14.54 -4.19
N GLY A 44 19.26 15.60 -3.42
CA GLY A 44 19.08 16.98 -3.84
C GLY A 44 18.06 17.76 -3.01
N ASN A 45 17.84 19.02 -3.37
CA ASN A 45 17.05 19.96 -2.56
C ASN A 45 15.64 20.19 -3.12
N SER A 46 15.36 19.67 -4.32
CA SER A 46 14.04 19.74 -4.94
C SER A 46 13.06 18.74 -4.34
N ILE A 47 13.57 17.78 -3.57
CA ILE A 47 12.81 16.71 -2.93
C ILE A 47 13.36 16.54 -1.53
N THR A 48 12.50 16.65 -0.53
CA THR A 48 12.77 16.46 0.89
C THR A 48 12.12 15.16 1.37
N PRO A 49 12.52 14.61 2.54
CA PRO A 49 11.82 13.48 3.14
C PRO A 49 10.31 13.73 3.32
N LYS A 50 9.91 14.98 3.62
CA LYS A 50 8.52 15.39 3.71
C LYS A 50 7.75 15.27 2.40
N ASP A 51 8.39 15.52 1.27
CA ASP A 51 7.75 15.32 -0.04
C ASP A 51 7.48 13.84 -0.35
N TRP A 52 8.18 12.92 0.33
CA TRP A 52 7.99 11.48 0.18
C TRP A 52 7.04 10.88 1.18
N PHE A 53 7.06 11.35 2.43
CA PHE A 53 6.40 10.69 3.56
C PHE A 53 5.45 11.61 4.35
N GLY A 54 5.31 12.88 3.97
CA GLY A 54 4.40 13.83 4.62
C GLY A 54 4.86 14.33 5.99
N GLY A 55 4.01 15.14 6.64
CA GLY A 55 4.19 15.60 8.03
C GLY A 55 5.56 16.23 8.37
N ASP A 56 6.09 15.83 9.52
CA ASP A 56 7.42 16.13 10.07
C ASP A 56 8.48 15.10 9.62
N ALA A 57 8.35 14.50 8.42
CA ALA A 57 9.25 13.41 8.02
C ALA A 57 10.73 13.82 7.82
N GLU A 58 11.01 15.12 7.92
CA GLU A 58 12.32 15.76 7.94
C GLU A 58 12.91 15.91 9.35
N ARG A 59 12.36 15.23 10.35
CA ARG A 59 12.84 15.29 11.74
C ARG A 59 13.08 13.91 12.31
N GLU A 60 14.28 13.71 12.85
CA GLU A 60 14.58 12.50 13.63
C GLU A 60 13.62 12.34 14.81
N ASN A 61 13.26 11.10 15.11
CA ASN A 61 12.28 10.69 16.11
C ASN A 61 10.83 11.12 15.85
N ALA A 62 10.54 11.80 14.73
CA ALA A 62 9.15 11.95 14.30
C ALA A 62 8.56 10.55 14.03
N LYS A 63 7.28 10.41 14.38
CA LYS A 63 6.57 9.13 14.32
C LYS A 63 5.33 9.26 13.47
N SER A 64 5.06 8.27 12.65
CA SER A 64 3.76 8.07 12.00
C SER A 64 3.12 6.81 12.55
N LYS A 65 1.82 6.66 12.32
CA LYS A 65 1.06 5.50 12.76
C LYS A 65 0.09 5.14 11.67
N PHE A 66 -0.05 3.85 11.38
CA PHE A 66 -1.18 3.39 10.59
C PHE A 66 -1.89 2.25 11.30
N THR A 67 -3.17 2.07 10.99
CA THR A 67 -3.98 0.98 11.52
C THR A 67 -4.72 0.31 10.38
N LEU A 68 -4.36 -0.95 10.10
CA LEU A 68 -5.08 -1.78 9.13
C LEU A 68 -6.37 -2.29 9.74
N ARG A 69 -7.50 -1.88 9.17
CA ARG A 69 -8.86 -2.11 9.71
C ARG A 69 -9.52 -3.33 9.10
N SER A 70 -9.32 -3.55 7.81
CA SER A 70 -9.81 -4.73 7.09
C SER A 70 -8.94 -5.05 5.89
N THR A 71 -9.05 -6.30 5.46
CA THR A 71 -8.51 -6.80 4.21
C THR A 71 -9.62 -7.57 3.51
N ASP A 72 -9.75 -7.38 2.20
CA ASP A 72 -10.79 -7.99 1.38
C ASP A 72 -10.21 -8.41 0.02
N GLU A 73 -10.89 -9.33 -0.66
CA GLU A 73 -10.59 -9.66 -2.05
C GLU A 73 -11.58 -8.91 -2.94
N VAL A 74 -11.06 -8.14 -3.88
CA VAL A 74 -11.85 -7.24 -4.72
C VAL A 74 -11.52 -7.51 -6.18
N LYS A 75 -12.50 -7.24 -7.04
CA LYS A 75 -12.29 -7.12 -8.48
C LYS A 75 -12.38 -5.65 -8.84
N TYR A 76 -11.37 -5.18 -9.53
CA TYR A 76 -11.30 -3.82 -10.03
C TYR A 76 -11.47 -3.81 -11.54
N THR A 77 -12.12 -2.79 -12.07
CA THR A 77 -12.08 -2.53 -13.51
C THR A 77 -10.77 -1.85 -13.88
N THR A 78 -10.49 -1.72 -15.18
CA THR A 78 -9.34 -0.93 -15.65
C THR A 78 -9.36 0.50 -15.13
N TYR A 79 -10.51 1.17 -15.13
CA TYR A 79 -10.64 2.53 -14.58
C TYR A 79 -10.24 2.61 -13.10
N ASP A 80 -10.68 1.65 -12.28
CA ASP A 80 -10.38 1.66 -10.84
C ASP A 80 -8.88 1.57 -10.59
N ILE A 81 -8.19 0.59 -11.19
CA ILE A 81 -6.74 0.44 -11.01
C ILE A 81 -5.99 1.66 -11.57
N TRP A 82 -6.44 2.22 -12.69
CA TRP A 82 -5.81 3.42 -13.23
C TRP A 82 -5.89 4.61 -12.30
N TYR A 83 -7.05 4.81 -11.68
CA TYR A 83 -7.22 5.87 -10.71
C TYR A 83 -6.29 5.66 -9.51
N LEU A 84 -6.15 4.41 -9.05
CA LEU A 84 -5.28 4.07 -7.92
C LEU A 84 -3.79 4.23 -8.23
N LEU A 85 -3.35 3.86 -9.45
CA LEU A 85 -1.94 3.79 -9.81
C LEU A 85 -1.41 5.02 -10.56
N PHE A 86 -2.22 5.67 -11.40
CA PHE A 86 -1.74 6.67 -12.36
C PHE A 86 -2.22 8.10 -12.11
N VAL A 87 -3.19 8.32 -11.22
CA VAL A 87 -3.76 9.67 -11.01
C VAL A 87 -2.69 10.69 -10.60
N GLU A 88 -1.65 10.27 -9.87
CA GLU A 88 -0.55 11.15 -9.45
C GLU A 88 0.32 11.65 -10.62
N TYR A 89 0.35 10.91 -11.74
CA TYR A 89 1.12 11.30 -12.93
C TYR A 89 0.36 12.25 -13.85
N ILE A 90 -0.96 12.40 -13.65
CA ILE A 90 -1.78 13.32 -14.46
C ILE A 90 -1.68 14.73 -13.86
N PRO A 91 -1.17 15.74 -14.60
CA PRO A 91 -1.05 17.10 -14.06
C PRO A 91 -2.40 17.68 -13.63
N LEU A 92 -2.42 18.46 -12.55
CA LEU A 92 -3.65 18.97 -11.95
C LEU A 92 -4.50 19.81 -12.91
N GLU A 93 -3.86 20.57 -13.81
CA GLU A 93 -4.54 21.31 -14.88
C GLU A 93 -5.23 20.38 -15.89
N VAL A 94 -4.64 19.21 -16.16
CA VAL A 94 -5.24 18.19 -17.03
C VAL A 94 -6.39 17.50 -16.32
N GLN A 95 -6.22 17.14 -15.04
CA GLN A 95 -7.31 16.58 -14.24
C GLN A 95 -8.50 17.54 -14.21
N HIS A 96 -8.28 18.83 -13.94
CA HIS A 96 -9.33 19.84 -14.00
C HIS A 96 -9.94 19.94 -15.40
N PHE A 97 -9.14 19.91 -16.46
CA PHE A 97 -9.64 19.96 -17.83
C PHE A 97 -10.53 18.76 -18.17
N LEU A 98 -10.12 17.55 -17.79
CA LEU A 98 -10.87 16.32 -18.00
C LEU A 98 -12.18 16.31 -17.19
N LEU A 99 -12.17 16.85 -15.97
CA LEU A 99 -13.33 16.91 -15.08
C LEU A 99 -14.33 18.03 -15.42
N THR A 100 -13.85 19.18 -15.92
CA THR A 100 -14.67 20.40 -16.11
C THR A 100 -14.92 20.78 -17.57
N GLY A 101 -14.22 20.17 -18.53
CA GLY A 101 -14.20 20.57 -19.93
C GLY A 101 -15.25 19.94 -20.85
N LEU A 102 -15.22 20.38 -22.11
CA LEU A 102 -16.08 19.92 -23.23
C LEU A 102 -15.85 18.46 -23.68
N ASN A 103 -15.00 17.70 -22.98
CA ASN A 103 -14.51 16.39 -23.40
C ASN A 103 -14.59 15.34 -22.27
N GLN A 104 -15.74 15.28 -21.57
CA GLN A 104 -16.12 14.19 -20.64
C GLN A 104 -16.22 12.80 -21.33
N THR A 105 -15.59 12.61 -22.48
CA THR A 105 -15.76 11.44 -23.35
C THR A 105 -14.53 10.56 -23.39
N ILE A 106 -13.36 11.01 -22.92
CA ILE A 106 -12.08 10.27 -23.09
C ILE A 106 -11.38 9.87 -21.79
N PHE A 107 -11.86 10.34 -20.63
CA PHE A 107 -11.37 9.95 -19.31
C PHE A 107 -12.52 9.87 -18.31
N THR A 108 -13.48 9.01 -18.64
CA THR A 108 -14.56 8.61 -17.73
C THR A 108 -14.46 7.12 -17.49
N GLU A 109 -14.99 6.69 -16.35
CA GLU A 109 -15.14 5.27 -16.02
C GLU A 109 -15.81 4.50 -17.18
N GLU A 110 -16.92 5.05 -17.71
CA GLU A 110 -17.63 4.44 -18.85
C GLU A 110 -16.74 4.30 -20.09
N TYR A 111 -15.98 5.34 -20.46
CA TYR A 111 -15.11 5.28 -21.65
C TYR A 111 -13.97 4.28 -21.46
N ILE A 112 -13.26 4.34 -20.34
CA ILE A 112 -12.11 3.47 -20.06
C ILE A 112 -12.57 2.01 -19.99
N ASN A 113 -13.60 1.71 -19.20
CA ASN A 113 -14.08 0.33 -19.04
C ASN A 113 -14.75 -0.22 -20.32
N THR A 114 -15.29 0.63 -21.20
CA THR A 114 -15.81 0.17 -22.51
C THR A 114 -14.69 -0.12 -23.50
N ARG A 115 -13.62 0.68 -23.49
CA ARG A 115 -12.48 0.49 -24.39
C ARG A 115 -11.56 -0.64 -23.92
N PHE A 116 -11.40 -0.78 -22.61
CA PHE A 116 -10.54 -1.73 -21.94
C PHE A 116 -11.38 -2.49 -20.91
N ASP A 117 -12.06 -3.54 -21.37
CA ASP A 117 -13.00 -4.35 -20.57
C ASP A 117 -12.27 -5.53 -19.90
N THR A 118 -11.30 -5.20 -19.04
CA THR A 118 -10.59 -6.17 -18.22
C THR A 118 -10.93 -5.97 -16.75
N GLU A 119 -11.16 -7.08 -16.04
CA GLU A 119 -11.29 -7.09 -14.59
C GLU A 119 -10.02 -7.67 -13.96
N TYR A 120 -9.45 -6.96 -13.01
CA TYR A 120 -8.25 -7.35 -12.29
C TYR A 120 -8.63 -7.87 -10.90
N SER A 121 -8.07 -9.01 -10.52
CA SER A 121 -8.27 -9.55 -9.17
C SER A 121 -7.21 -8.98 -8.25
N ALA A 122 -7.62 -8.40 -7.13
CA ALA A 122 -6.72 -7.78 -6.18
C ALA A 122 -7.07 -8.15 -4.74
N TRP A 123 -6.10 -7.92 -3.88
CA TRP A 123 -6.32 -7.75 -2.45
C TRP A 123 -6.38 -6.27 -2.12
N GLU A 124 -7.35 -5.92 -1.29
CA GLU A 124 -7.55 -4.57 -0.78
C GLU A 124 -7.29 -4.56 0.73
N GLY A 125 -6.55 -3.57 1.21
CA GLY A 125 -6.39 -3.28 2.63
C GLY A 125 -6.91 -1.88 2.96
N ILE A 126 -7.92 -1.79 3.82
CA ILE A 126 -8.46 -0.51 4.28
C ILE A 126 -7.77 -0.11 5.58
N TYR A 127 -7.10 1.04 5.59
CA TYR A 127 -6.36 1.53 6.75
C TYR A 127 -6.67 3.00 7.07
N SER A 128 -6.25 3.41 8.26
CA SER A 128 -6.21 4.82 8.66
C SER A 128 -4.75 5.19 8.95
N GLU A 129 -4.34 6.41 8.60
CA GLU A 129 -2.96 6.88 8.69
C GLU A 129 -2.87 8.22 9.42
N TRP A 130 -1.84 8.33 10.24
CA TRP A 130 -1.40 9.54 10.90
C TRP A 130 -0.03 9.89 10.35
N ASP A 131 0.10 11.12 9.89
CA ASP A 131 1.33 11.65 9.33
C ASP A 131 2.47 11.63 10.36
N PHE A 132 3.71 11.73 9.85
CA PHE A 132 4.85 11.89 10.74
C PHE A 132 4.69 13.14 11.61
N THR A 133 4.83 13.00 12.92
CA THR A 133 4.77 14.11 13.88
C THR A 133 5.78 13.91 15.00
N THR A 134 6.33 15.01 15.50
CA THR A 134 7.15 15.03 16.71
C THR A 134 6.31 15.17 17.99
N GLU A 135 5.01 15.43 17.85
CA GLU A 135 4.04 15.54 18.92
C GLU A 135 3.36 14.20 19.22
N THR A 136 2.40 14.21 20.14
CA THR A 136 1.52 13.04 20.34
C THR A 136 0.52 12.93 19.20
N PHE A 137 0.20 11.72 18.76
CA PHE A 137 -0.86 11.50 17.77
C PHE A 137 -2.20 12.08 18.23
N ASP A 138 -2.88 12.75 17.31
CA ASP A 138 -4.27 13.16 17.51
C ASP A 138 -5.20 11.93 17.62
N ASP A 139 -6.36 12.15 18.24
CA ASP A 139 -7.39 11.12 18.40
C ASP A 139 -7.96 10.67 17.05
N GLU A 140 -8.06 11.58 16.09
CA GLU A 140 -8.48 11.30 14.72
C GLU A 140 -7.26 11.13 13.82
N ALA A 141 -7.36 10.23 12.84
CA ALA A 141 -6.38 10.07 11.79
C ALA A 141 -6.41 11.27 10.83
N ASP A 142 -5.23 11.67 10.35
CA ASP A 142 -5.10 12.64 9.26
C ASP A 142 -5.83 12.11 8.03
N GLU A 143 -5.57 10.83 7.72
CA GLU A 143 -6.21 10.10 6.65
C GLU A 143 -7.06 8.96 7.21
N LYS A 144 -8.38 9.18 7.27
CA LYS A 144 -9.32 8.28 7.95
C LYS A 144 -9.51 6.96 7.22
N GLU A 145 -9.42 6.98 5.91
CA GLU A 145 -9.70 5.84 5.04
C GLU A 145 -8.82 5.89 3.81
N GLN A 146 -7.78 5.06 3.82
CA GLN A 146 -6.88 4.85 2.72
C GLN A 146 -6.99 3.40 2.26
N ILE A 147 -6.71 3.18 0.98
CA ILE A 147 -6.82 1.88 0.32
C ILE A 147 -5.44 1.48 -0.17
N MET A 148 -4.93 0.36 0.32
CA MET A 148 -3.78 -0.32 -0.23
C MET A 148 -4.29 -1.42 -1.18
N THR A 149 -3.77 -1.45 -2.40
CA THR A 149 -4.19 -2.43 -3.42
C THR A 149 -2.98 -3.24 -3.89
N ILE A 150 -3.12 -4.56 -3.92
CA ILE A 150 -2.09 -5.49 -4.39
C ILE A 150 -2.75 -6.41 -5.42
N LEU A 151 -2.34 -6.33 -6.68
CA LEU A 151 -2.87 -7.23 -7.71
C LEU A 151 -2.46 -8.66 -7.39
N LYS A 152 -3.31 -9.64 -7.70
CA LYS A 152 -2.99 -11.05 -7.40
C LYS A 152 -2.02 -11.65 -8.40
N ASP A 153 -2.01 -11.12 -9.62
CA ASP A 153 -1.14 -11.54 -10.71
C ASP A 153 -0.17 -10.39 -11.04
N PRO A 154 1.14 -10.57 -10.86
CA PRO A 154 2.13 -9.56 -11.23
C PRO A 154 2.04 -9.14 -12.71
N GLU A 155 1.64 -10.05 -13.61
CA GLU A 155 1.49 -9.75 -15.05
C GLU A 155 0.43 -8.67 -15.31
N ASP A 156 -0.59 -8.57 -14.44
CA ASP A 156 -1.66 -7.56 -14.56
C ASP A 156 -1.09 -6.12 -14.47
N TYR A 157 -0.01 -5.90 -13.72
CA TYR A 157 0.61 -4.58 -13.61
C TYR A 157 1.25 -4.10 -14.92
N GLU A 158 1.92 -4.99 -15.66
CA GLU A 158 2.50 -4.66 -16.97
C GLU A 158 1.40 -4.41 -18.00
N GLU A 159 0.35 -5.25 -18.02
CA GLU A 159 -0.81 -5.02 -18.88
C GLU A 159 -1.39 -3.62 -18.66
N ILE A 160 -1.67 -3.28 -17.40
CA ILE A 160 -2.27 -2.00 -17.02
C ILE A 160 -1.38 -0.81 -17.40
N LEU A 161 -0.06 -0.92 -17.22
CA LEU A 161 0.90 0.10 -17.65
C LEU A 161 0.87 0.30 -19.17
N ASN A 162 0.85 -0.79 -19.93
CA ASN A 162 0.82 -0.74 -21.39
C ASN A 162 -0.47 -0.08 -21.90
N ILE A 163 -1.61 -0.42 -21.31
CA ILE A 163 -2.90 0.20 -21.66
C ILE A 163 -2.88 1.70 -21.30
N TYR A 164 -2.35 2.08 -20.13
CA TYR A 164 -2.24 3.49 -19.73
C TYR A 164 -1.38 4.28 -20.74
N ASN A 165 -0.21 3.76 -21.09
CA ASN A 165 0.70 4.42 -22.03
C ASN A 165 0.12 4.53 -23.44
N GLU A 166 -0.63 3.52 -23.92
CA GLU A 166 -1.37 3.61 -25.18
C GLU A 166 -2.40 4.75 -25.13
N TRP A 167 -3.19 4.81 -24.07
CA TRP A 167 -4.20 5.86 -23.90
C TRP A 167 -3.58 7.25 -23.79
N VAL A 168 -2.44 7.40 -23.11
CA VAL A 168 -1.71 8.68 -23.04
C VAL A 168 -1.31 9.16 -24.43
N VAL A 169 -0.77 8.27 -25.27
CA VAL A 169 -0.39 8.61 -26.65
C VAL A 169 -1.60 9.11 -27.44
N ASP A 170 -2.70 8.35 -27.44
CA ASP A 170 -3.94 8.72 -28.13
C ASP A 170 -4.53 10.04 -27.61
N THR A 171 -4.53 10.23 -26.29
CA THR A 171 -5.15 11.38 -25.63
C THR A 171 -4.34 12.66 -25.83
N ASN A 172 -3.01 12.56 -25.84
CA ASN A 172 -2.12 13.70 -26.05
C ASN A 172 -2.30 14.38 -27.41
N GLU A 173 -2.70 13.64 -28.45
CA GLU A 173 -3.03 14.24 -29.76
C GLU A 173 -4.15 15.30 -29.62
N THR A 174 -5.11 15.06 -28.73
CA THR A 174 -6.22 15.99 -28.46
C THR A 174 -5.82 17.08 -27.47
N LEU A 175 -5.11 16.72 -26.39
CA LEU A 175 -4.73 17.67 -25.33
C LEU A 175 -3.75 18.75 -25.81
N GLN A 176 -2.88 18.43 -26.76
CA GLN A 176 -1.92 19.38 -27.32
C GLN A 176 -2.60 20.60 -27.96
N VAL A 177 -3.83 20.48 -28.47
CA VAL A 177 -4.62 21.62 -28.99
C VAL A 177 -4.88 22.67 -27.90
N TYR A 178 -4.87 22.25 -26.63
CA TYR A 178 -5.09 23.09 -25.46
C TYR A 178 -3.79 23.40 -24.70
N ASN A 179 -2.61 23.08 -25.27
CA ASN A 179 -1.30 23.12 -24.61
C ASN A 179 -1.26 22.30 -23.31
N LEU A 180 -1.98 21.18 -23.28
CA LEU A 180 -1.98 20.22 -22.19
C LEU A 180 -1.27 18.93 -22.64
N THR A 181 -0.66 18.22 -21.70
CA THR A 181 -0.02 16.92 -21.96
C THR A 181 -0.07 16.06 -20.70
N ILE A 182 -0.17 14.75 -20.91
CA ILE A 182 -0.02 13.73 -19.87
C ILE A 182 1.28 12.98 -20.15
N PRO A 183 2.13 12.70 -19.15
CA PRO A 183 3.31 11.90 -19.35
C PRO A 183 2.96 10.40 -19.46
N THR A 184 3.69 9.69 -20.32
CA THR A 184 3.80 8.23 -20.21
C THR A 184 4.60 7.88 -18.97
N VAL A 185 4.37 6.70 -18.41
CA VAL A 185 5.05 6.19 -17.22
C VAL A 185 5.92 5.00 -17.61
N SER A 186 7.16 4.95 -17.14
CA SER A 186 8.07 3.82 -17.34
C SER A 186 7.80 2.69 -16.34
N GLN A 187 8.30 1.48 -16.65
CA GLN A 187 8.23 0.33 -15.75
C GLN A 187 8.85 0.62 -14.37
N GLU A 188 10.03 1.28 -14.35
CA GLU A 188 10.70 1.63 -13.09
C GLU A 188 9.88 2.64 -12.28
N GLU A 189 9.28 3.64 -12.93
CA GLU A 189 8.47 4.65 -12.25
C GLU A 189 7.23 4.04 -11.60
N ILE A 190 6.51 3.16 -12.31
CA ILE A 190 5.31 2.54 -11.75
C ILE A 190 5.65 1.54 -10.64
N PHE A 191 6.71 0.73 -10.82
CA PHE A 191 7.17 -0.19 -9.78
C PHE A 191 7.58 0.58 -8.53
N TRP A 192 8.31 1.69 -8.70
CA TRP A 192 8.67 2.57 -7.60
C TRP A 192 7.44 3.13 -6.88
N SER A 193 6.42 3.60 -7.60
CA SER A 193 5.18 4.08 -6.99
C SER A 193 4.49 2.99 -6.17
N ILE A 194 4.38 1.77 -6.72
CA ILE A 194 3.79 0.62 -6.03
C ILE A 194 4.51 0.34 -4.71
N VAL A 195 5.84 0.20 -4.72
CA VAL A 195 6.57 -0.18 -3.49
C VAL A 195 6.74 0.97 -2.51
N LYS A 196 6.80 2.21 -2.99
CA LYS A 196 6.94 3.41 -2.14
C LYS A 196 5.63 3.66 -1.40
N ASN A 197 4.51 3.57 -2.10
CA ASN A 197 3.20 3.92 -1.55
C ASN A 197 2.52 2.73 -0.87
N SER A 198 2.94 1.49 -1.14
CA SER A 198 2.34 0.32 -0.48
C SER A 198 2.80 0.17 0.98
N LEU A 199 1.84 -0.21 1.84
CA LEU A 199 2.11 -0.66 3.21
C LEU A 199 2.52 -2.13 3.27
N GLY A 200 2.26 -2.91 2.22
CA GLY A 200 2.61 -4.31 2.18
C GLY A 200 2.65 -4.95 0.79
N ILE A 201 3.02 -6.22 0.76
CA ILE A 201 3.20 -7.00 -0.47
C ILE A 201 2.63 -8.40 -0.25
N ALA A 202 2.28 -9.10 -1.32
CA ALA A 202 1.77 -10.46 -1.21
C ALA A 202 2.88 -11.44 -0.77
N CYS A 203 2.46 -12.55 -0.15
CA CYS A 203 3.34 -13.62 0.30
C CYS A 203 3.32 -14.82 -0.68
N PRO A 204 4.43 -15.56 -0.82
CA PRO A 204 5.76 -15.30 -0.26
C PRO A 204 6.39 -14.04 -0.86
N VAL A 205 6.94 -13.16 0.00
CA VAL A 205 7.43 -11.83 -0.41
C VAL A 205 8.46 -11.90 -1.52
N GLU A 206 9.45 -12.79 -1.35
CA GLU A 206 10.55 -12.97 -2.31
C GLU A 206 10.01 -13.35 -3.69
N GLU A 207 9.23 -14.43 -3.76
CA GLU A 207 8.68 -14.95 -5.01
C GLU A 207 7.77 -13.93 -5.73
N TYR A 208 6.94 -13.20 -4.98
CA TYR A 208 6.05 -12.20 -5.56
C TYR A 208 6.82 -11.00 -6.12
N LEU A 209 7.80 -10.49 -5.38
CA LEU A 209 8.63 -9.37 -5.84
C LEU A 209 9.52 -9.76 -7.02
N GLU A 210 10.10 -10.97 -7.01
CA GLU A 210 10.89 -11.49 -8.12
C GLU A 210 10.06 -11.58 -9.40
N GLU A 211 8.84 -12.13 -9.34
CA GLU A 211 7.98 -12.19 -10.51
C GLU A 211 7.54 -10.79 -10.98
N LEU A 212 7.26 -9.87 -10.06
CA LEU A 212 6.93 -8.49 -10.42
C LEU A 212 8.10 -7.77 -11.13
N ILE A 213 9.34 -7.97 -10.67
CA ILE A 213 10.54 -7.42 -11.30
C ILE A 213 10.79 -8.05 -12.67
N ASP A 214 10.66 -9.37 -12.79
CA ASP A 214 10.84 -10.09 -14.06
C ASP A 214 9.80 -9.66 -15.10
N THR A 215 8.53 -9.52 -14.66
CA THR A 215 7.43 -9.01 -15.48
C THR A 215 7.77 -7.63 -16.05
N PHE A 216 8.27 -6.72 -15.21
CA PHE A 216 8.65 -5.38 -15.66
C PHE A 216 10.03 -5.30 -16.33
N GLN A 217 10.82 -6.37 -16.32
CA GLN A 217 12.18 -6.45 -16.86
C GLN A 217 13.10 -5.33 -16.33
N ILE A 218 13.11 -5.12 -15.02
CA ILE A 218 13.86 -4.03 -14.39
C ILE A 218 15.24 -4.51 -13.91
N ASP A 219 16.32 -3.92 -14.44
CA ASP A 219 17.69 -4.38 -14.20
C ASP A 219 18.36 -3.80 -12.92
N ASN A 220 17.87 -2.66 -12.40
CA ASN A 220 18.47 -1.94 -11.26
C ASN A 220 17.82 -2.28 -9.91
N ILE A 221 17.13 -3.42 -9.84
CA ILE A 221 16.39 -3.86 -8.66
C ILE A 221 16.75 -5.31 -8.35
N GLU A 222 17.02 -5.59 -7.08
CA GLU A 222 17.33 -6.92 -6.59
C GLU A 222 16.43 -7.27 -5.40
N VAL A 223 16.00 -8.53 -5.33
CA VAL A 223 15.33 -9.10 -4.16
C VAL A 223 16.32 -10.03 -3.45
N GLN A 224 16.41 -9.89 -2.13
CA GLN A 224 17.18 -10.78 -1.28
C GLN A 224 16.31 -11.17 -0.09
N GLU A 225 15.75 -12.38 -0.10
CA GLU A 225 14.79 -12.83 0.91
C GLU A 225 13.58 -11.86 1.01
N ASN A 226 13.39 -11.21 2.17
CA ASN A 226 12.32 -10.26 2.44
C ASN A 226 12.73 -8.78 2.20
N LYS A 227 13.83 -8.55 1.49
CA LYS A 227 14.41 -7.23 1.26
C LYS A 227 14.47 -6.92 -0.23
N LEU A 228 13.98 -5.74 -0.59
CA LEU A 228 14.07 -5.17 -1.92
C LEU A 228 15.15 -4.08 -1.94
N ILE A 229 16.06 -4.14 -2.91
CA ILE A 229 17.17 -3.19 -3.09
C ILE A 229 17.01 -2.50 -4.43
N PHE A 230 17.03 -1.18 -4.44
CA PHE A 230 17.03 -0.35 -5.64
C PHE A 230 18.31 0.44 -5.75
N GLU A 231 18.84 0.55 -6.96
CA GLU A 231 19.81 1.57 -7.32
C GLU A 231 19.10 2.71 -8.05
N LYS A 232 19.17 3.92 -7.53
CA LYS A 232 18.51 5.11 -8.10
C LYS A 232 19.50 6.23 -8.34
N GLU A 233 19.14 7.14 -9.24
CA GLU A 233 19.92 8.34 -9.54
C GLU A 233 19.22 9.59 -9.00
N GLY A 234 19.95 10.40 -8.23
CA GLY A 234 19.54 11.73 -7.77
C GLY A 234 20.53 12.78 -8.28
N LYS A 235 21.03 13.65 -7.38
CA LYS A 235 22.30 14.37 -7.69
C LYS A 235 23.47 13.41 -7.83
N LYS A 236 23.42 12.29 -7.11
CA LYS A 236 24.35 11.16 -7.17
C LYS A 236 23.57 9.85 -7.13
N GLU A 237 24.22 8.76 -7.49
CA GLU A 237 23.70 7.40 -7.28
C GLU A 237 23.49 7.12 -5.79
N TYR A 238 22.37 6.47 -5.47
CA TYR A 238 21.97 6.08 -4.12
C TYR A 238 21.22 4.76 -4.14
N ILE A 239 21.14 4.13 -2.97
CA ILE A 239 20.53 2.82 -2.78
C ILE A 239 19.32 2.99 -1.88
N VAL A 240 18.19 2.38 -2.25
CA VAL A 240 17.02 2.24 -1.37
C VAL A 240 16.88 0.79 -0.98
N GLU A 241 16.77 0.51 0.32
CA GLU A 241 16.44 -0.82 0.84
C GLU A 241 15.08 -0.77 1.53
N ILE A 242 14.18 -1.67 1.13
CA ILE A 242 12.85 -1.83 1.72
C ILE A 242 12.77 -3.23 2.31
N TYR A 243 12.41 -3.33 3.58
CA TYR A 243 12.29 -4.60 4.29
C TYR A 243 10.82 -4.89 4.56
N PHE A 244 10.45 -6.15 4.37
CA PHE A 244 9.11 -6.67 4.67
C PHE A 244 9.18 -7.73 5.76
N ASP A 245 8.14 -7.91 6.56
CA ASP A 245 8.04 -9.05 7.46
C ASP A 245 7.47 -10.30 6.76
N ASP A 246 7.26 -11.38 7.52
CA ASP A 246 6.69 -12.63 7.04
C ASP A 246 5.20 -12.55 6.68
N GLN A 247 4.54 -11.47 7.09
CA GLN A 247 3.16 -11.14 6.71
C GLN A 247 3.09 -10.27 5.45
N GLY A 248 4.24 -9.73 5.02
CA GLY A 248 4.37 -8.84 3.89
C GLY A 248 4.22 -7.36 4.24
N PHE A 249 4.16 -6.96 5.52
CA PHE A 249 4.18 -5.54 5.90
C PHE A 249 5.55 -4.94 5.72
N ARG A 250 5.62 -3.71 5.22
CA ARG A 250 6.87 -2.95 5.17
C ARG A 250 7.29 -2.52 6.58
N THR A 251 8.41 -3.09 7.05
CA THR A 251 8.98 -2.82 8.39
C THR A 251 10.08 -1.77 8.39
N SER A 252 10.79 -1.59 7.27
CA SER A 252 11.83 -0.56 7.19
C SER A 252 12.00 -0.01 5.77
N PHE A 253 12.39 1.24 5.70
CA PHE A 253 12.75 1.95 4.48
C PHE A 253 14.05 2.71 4.74
N ILE A 254 15.11 2.36 4.01
CA ILE A 254 16.46 2.88 4.23
C ILE A 254 16.97 3.48 2.92
N ILE A 255 17.51 4.68 2.99
CA ILE A 255 18.26 5.30 1.90
C ILE A 255 19.72 5.33 2.29
N LYS A 256 20.58 4.91 1.36
CA LYS A 256 22.05 4.97 1.50
C LYS A 256 22.64 5.68 0.31
N ASN A 257 23.75 6.38 0.49
CA ASN A 257 24.56 6.83 -0.64
C ASN A 257 25.27 5.65 -1.32
N LYS A 258 25.91 5.88 -2.46
CA LYS A 258 26.70 4.85 -3.17
C LYS A 258 27.80 4.16 -2.36
N ASN A 259 28.24 4.75 -1.25
CA ASN A 259 29.23 4.15 -0.34
C ASN A 259 28.57 3.32 0.77
N SER A 260 27.26 3.05 0.66
CA SER A 260 26.44 2.35 1.65
C SER A 260 26.34 3.06 3.01
N VAL A 261 26.61 4.37 3.06
CA VAL A 261 26.37 5.18 4.27
C VAL A 261 24.90 5.53 4.32
N ILE A 262 24.24 5.26 5.45
CA ILE A 262 22.82 5.58 5.66
C ILE A 262 22.65 7.09 5.64
N VAL A 263 21.68 7.54 4.84
CA VAL A 263 21.26 8.94 4.70
C VAL A 263 19.94 9.16 5.43
N TYR A 264 19.04 8.19 5.35
CA TYR A 264 17.72 8.25 5.94
C TYR A 264 17.22 6.86 6.31
N LYS A 265 16.53 6.74 7.43
CA LYS A 265 15.95 5.47 7.87
C LYS A 265 14.61 5.67 8.58
N ILE A 266 13.60 4.99 8.05
CA ILE A 266 12.34 4.71 8.74
C ILE A 266 12.38 3.25 9.21
N ALA A 267 11.99 3.03 10.46
CA ALA A 267 11.72 1.70 10.97
C ALA A 267 10.37 1.69 11.69
N GLY A 268 9.61 0.60 11.54
CA GLY A 268 8.38 0.35 12.24
C GLY A 268 8.37 -1.05 12.82
N ASP A 269 7.56 -1.23 13.86
CA ASP A 269 7.27 -2.54 14.42
C ASP A 269 5.75 -2.73 14.46
N TYR A 270 5.30 -3.77 13.76
CA TYR A 270 3.89 -4.06 13.59
C TYR A 270 3.35 -4.82 14.80
N SER A 271 2.41 -4.24 15.53
CA SER A 271 1.83 -4.89 16.71
C SER A 271 0.37 -5.28 16.51
N THR A 272 0.10 -6.58 16.54
CA THR A 272 -1.26 -7.13 16.65
C THR A 272 -1.78 -7.12 18.10
N GLU A 273 -0.90 -6.87 19.07
CA GLU A 273 -1.18 -7.07 20.50
C GLU A 273 -2.16 -6.03 21.07
N ILE A 274 -2.23 -4.82 20.50
CA ILE A 274 -3.12 -3.75 20.97
C ILE A 274 -4.59 -4.18 20.86
N LEU A 275 -4.96 -4.81 19.74
CA LEU A 275 -6.32 -5.28 19.49
C LEU A 275 -6.69 -6.46 20.41
N LEU A 276 -5.74 -7.38 20.64
CA LEU A 276 -5.89 -8.46 21.62
C LEU A 276 -6.01 -7.93 23.05
N GLY A 277 -5.26 -6.87 23.40
CA GLY A 277 -5.32 -6.22 24.70
C GLY A 277 -6.71 -5.62 24.99
N ILE A 278 -7.28 -4.89 24.02
CA ILE A 278 -8.64 -4.33 24.14
C ILE A 278 -9.68 -5.45 24.30
N LEU A 279 -9.63 -6.50 23.48
CA LEU A 279 -10.51 -7.66 23.59
C LEU A 279 -10.41 -8.34 24.97
N SER A 280 -9.19 -8.46 25.50
CA SER A 280 -8.92 -9.04 26.82
C SER A 280 -9.59 -8.23 27.93
N ILE A 281 -9.47 -6.89 27.88
CA ILE A 281 -10.08 -5.99 28.86
C ILE A 281 -11.60 -6.08 28.80
N VAL A 282 -12.19 -6.08 27.60
CA VAL A 282 -13.65 -6.21 27.42
C VAL A 282 -14.15 -7.53 27.98
N LEU A 283 -13.46 -8.65 27.70
CA LEU A 283 -13.80 -9.96 28.24
C LEU A 283 -13.72 -10.00 29.77
N ILE A 284 -12.63 -9.49 30.37
CA ILE A 284 -12.45 -9.46 31.82
C ILE A 284 -13.56 -8.61 32.48
N CYS A 285 -13.81 -7.41 31.98
CA CYS A 285 -14.88 -6.53 32.47
C CYS A 285 -16.27 -7.20 32.33
N GLY A 286 -16.52 -7.88 31.21
CA GLY A 286 -17.75 -8.63 30.98
C GLY A 286 -17.94 -9.77 31.99
N PHE A 287 -16.91 -10.58 32.24
CA PHE A 287 -16.93 -11.66 33.22
C PHE A 287 -17.16 -11.14 34.65
N VAL A 288 -16.48 -10.07 35.05
CA VAL A 288 -16.68 -9.43 36.37
C VAL A 288 -18.13 -8.93 36.50
N GLY A 289 -18.68 -8.31 35.45
CA GLY A 289 -20.08 -7.88 35.41
C GLY A 289 -21.07 -9.03 35.62
N ILE A 290 -20.86 -10.16 34.94
CA ILE A 290 -21.68 -11.37 35.08
C ILE A 290 -21.59 -11.95 36.50
N ILE A 291 -20.40 -12.00 37.09
CA ILE A 291 -20.19 -12.50 38.46
C ILE A 291 -20.93 -11.61 39.47
N VAL A 292 -20.78 -10.28 39.36
CA VAL A 292 -21.47 -9.32 40.24
C VAL A 292 -22.99 -9.44 40.12
N LEU A 293 -23.52 -9.54 38.90
CA LEU A 293 -24.96 -9.74 38.66
C LEU A 293 -25.46 -11.05 39.26
N THR A 294 -24.69 -12.13 39.13
CA THR A 294 -25.04 -13.46 39.66
C THR A 294 -25.06 -13.46 41.19
N ILE A 295 -24.08 -12.81 41.83
CA ILE A 295 -24.03 -12.64 43.29
C ILE A 295 -25.21 -11.78 43.77
N LYS A 296 -25.50 -10.66 43.09
CA LYS A 296 -26.66 -9.80 43.42
C LYS A 296 -27.98 -10.56 43.29
N ARG A 297 -28.18 -11.34 42.22
CA ARG A 297 -29.38 -12.18 42.03
C ARG A 297 -29.52 -13.22 43.14
N ARG A 298 -28.43 -13.91 43.50
CA ARG A 298 -28.44 -14.91 44.59
C ARG A 298 -28.76 -14.30 45.96
N LYS A 299 -28.26 -13.09 46.25
CA LYS A 299 -28.62 -12.37 47.48
C LYS A 299 -30.11 -11.99 47.50
N ARG A 300 -30.63 -11.46 46.39
CA ARG A 300 -32.06 -11.07 46.29
C ARG A 300 -33.02 -12.26 46.44
N ILE A 301 -32.67 -13.44 45.93
CA ILE A 301 -33.46 -14.67 46.09
C ILE A 301 -33.42 -15.20 47.53
N ARG A 302 -32.33 -14.97 48.27
CA ARG A 302 -32.23 -15.34 49.70
C ARG A 302 -32.98 -14.39 50.64
N GLU A 303 -33.35 -13.20 50.16
CA GLU A 303 -34.10 -12.19 50.91
C GLU A 303 -35.63 -12.26 50.69
N ILE A 304 -36.09 -13.22 49.89
CA ILE A 304 -37.51 -13.57 49.67
C ILE A 304 -37.78 -14.91 50.36
#